data_AF-A0A844WV61-F1
#
_entry.id   AF-A0A844WV61-F1
#
_cell.length_a   1.000
_cell.length_b   1.000
_cell.length_c   1.000
_cell.angle_alpha   90.00
_cell.angle_beta   90.00
_cell.angle_gamma   90.00
#
_symmetry.space_group_name_H-M   'P 1'
#
loop_
_entity.id
_entity.type
_entity.pdbx_description
1 polymer ?
#
loop_
_entity_poly.entity_id
_entity_poly.type
_entity_poly.pdbx_seq_one_letter_code
_entity_poly.pdbx_strand_id
1 'polypeptide(L)'
;MFNFFKKSKPKKELVDKPDITSSLTSTQIDQIEQSISQLLQQIDHTDDAVTLASLCETTGLLYCQLDRVDFAIEYLEKSLQHKKSIGEGYKALMNLYNHKRADAAKHGSMDDIDFWMNKMDSMRNIAKQVTVQRD
;
A
#
# COMPACT_ATOMS: atom_id res chain seq x y z
N MET A 1 -22.38 1.14 -50.65
CA MET A 1 -23.43 1.00 -49.63
C MET A 1 -22.89 1.54 -48.32
N PHE A 2 -23.25 2.78 -47.97
CA PHE A 2 -22.90 3.42 -46.70
C PHE A 2 -24.18 3.50 -45.87
N ASN A 3 -24.23 2.77 -44.76
CA ASN A 3 -25.25 2.98 -43.72
C ASN A 3 -24.55 3.36 -42.41
N PHE A 4 -24.36 4.67 -42.24
CA PHE A 4 -24.34 5.33 -40.95
C PHE A 4 -25.78 5.79 -40.66
N PHE A 5 -26.35 5.47 -39.49
CA PHE A 5 -27.16 6.40 -38.67
C PHE A 5 -27.70 5.73 -37.38
N LYS A 6 -27.27 6.29 -36.23
CA LYS A 6 -27.98 6.57 -34.94
C LYS A 6 -28.62 5.38 -34.18
N LYS A 7 -28.62 5.29 -32.84
CA LYS A 7 -28.48 6.30 -31.76
C LYS A 7 -28.21 5.59 -30.42
N SER A 8 -27.49 6.27 -29.54
CA SER A 8 -27.20 5.96 -28.14
C SER A 8 -28.43 6.01 -27.20
N LYS A 9 -28.43 5.17 -26.15
CA LYS A 9 -28.52 5.61 -24.74
C LYS A 9 -28.06 4.50 -23.78
N PRO A 10 -27.56 4.87 -22.59
CA PRO A 10 -26.72 4.04 -21.73
C PRO A 10 -27.58 3.23 -20.73
N LYS A 11 -27.15 2.02 -20.42
CA LYS A 11 -27.42 1.42 -19.11
C LYS A 11 -26.08 1.23 -18.41
N LYS A 12 -25.88 2.06 -17.39
CA LYS A 12 -24.96 1.77 -16.28
C LYS A 12 -25.39 0.42 -15.72
N GLU A 13 -24.69 -0.63 -16.08
CA GLU A 13 -24.55 -1.80 -15.23
C GLU A 13 -23.32 -1.54 -14.36
N LEU A 14 -23.59 -0.86 -13.24
CA LEU A 14 -22.77 -0.98 -12.05
C LEU A 14 -22.97 -2.42 -11.57
N VAL A 15 -22.15 -3.34 -12.06
CA VAL A 15 -22.02 -4.67 -11.47
C VAL A 15 -20.90 -4.57 -10.47
N ASP A 16 -21.34 -4.38 -9.23
CA ASP A 16 -20.71 -4.75 -7.96
C ASP A 16 -19.31 -5.36 -8.11
N LYS A 17 -18.29 -4.52 -7.93
CA LYS A 17 -17.08 -5.02 -7.28
C LYS A 17 -17.50 -5.48 -5.88
N PRO A 18 -17.09 -6.66 -5.41
CA PRO A 18 -17.28 -6.99 -4.01
C PRO A 18 -16.57 -5.93 -3.17
N ASP A 19 -17.37 -5.09 -2.52
CA ASP A 19 -16.97 -4.10 -1.54
C ASP A 19 -16.39 -4.85 -0.33
N ILE A 20 -15.11 -5.22 -0.39
CA ILE A 20 -14.38 -5.74 0.78
C ILE A 20 -13.96 -4.57 1.70
N THR A 21 -14.17 -3.32 1.25
CA THR A 21 -13.82 -2.08 1.97
C THR A 21 -14.87 -1.60 2.98
N SER A 22 -16.05 -2.24 3.10
CA SER A 22 -17.13 -1.81 4.00
C SER A 22 -17.36 -2.75 5.20
N SER A 23 -16.32 -3.25 5.87
CA SER A 23 -16.48 -4.21 6.98
C SER A 23 -16.07 -3.73 8.37
N LEU A 24 -15.43 -2.56 8.50
CA LEU A 24 -15.04 -2.05 9.81
C LEU A 24 -16.16 -1.20 10.43
N THR A 25 -16.53 -1.53 11.66
CA THR A 25 -17.42 -0.71 12.50
C THR A 25 -16.69 0.54 12.97
N SER A 26 -17.44 1.60 13.33
CA SER A 26 -16.84 2.82 13.92
C SER A 26 -15.93 2.50 15.10
N THR A 27 -16.37 1.60 15.99
CA THR A 27 -15.59 1.18 17.15
C THR A 27 -14.27 0.50 16.76
N GLN A 28 -14.25 -0.31 15.70
CA GLN A 28 -13.02 -0.92 15.21
C GLN A 28 -12.07 0.12 14.61
N ILE A 29 -12.61 1.09 13.86
CA ILE A 29 -11.82 2.21 13.33
C ILE A 29 -11.17 2.98 14.49
N ASP A 30 -11.95 3.35 15.51
CA ASP A 30 -11.45 4.09 16.68
C ASP A 30 -10.35 3.30 17.42
N GLN A 31 -10.50 1.98 17.56
CA GLN A 31 -9.50 1.10 18.17
C GLN A 31 -8.21 1.04 17.36
N ILE A 32 -8.31 0.99 16.02
CA ILE A 32 -7.15 0.99 15.14
C ILE A 32 -6.44 2.35 15.21
N GLU A 33 -7.18 3.47 15.19
CA GLU A 33 -6.61 4.82 15.31
C GLU A 33 -5.93 5.04 16.68
N GLN A 34 -6.51 4.51 17.75
CA GLN A 34 -5.87 4.53 19.07
C GLN A 34 -4.58 3.71 19.08
N SER A 35 -4.59 2.52 18.48
CA SER A 35 -3.40 1.66 18.38
C SER A 35 -2.29 2.33 17.58
N ILE A 36 -2.63 2.95 16.46
CA ILE A 36 -1.71 3.77 15.65
C ILE A 36 -1.09 4.86 16.51
N SER A 37 -1.92 5.64 17.23
CA SER A 37 -1.45 6.73 18.09
C SER A 37 -0.43 6.26 19.14
N GLN A 38 -0.66 5.09 19.75
CA GLN A 38 0.27 4.49 20.72
C GLN A 38 1.58 4.01 20.07
N LEU A 39 1.52 3.48 18.85
CA LEU A 39 2.72 3.07 18.11
C LEU A 39 3.56 4.27 17.70
N LEU A 40 2.93 5.36 17.26
CA LEU A 40 3.64 6.60 16.92
C LEU A 40 4.40 7.17 18.12
N GLN A 41 3.78 7.19 19.31
CA GLN A 41 4.47 7.59 20.54
C GLN A 41 5.68 6.70 20.86
N GLN A 42 5.58 5.40 20.61
CA GLN A 42 6.71 4.48 20.83
C GLN A 42 7.83 4.72 19.81
N ILE A 43 7.50 5.02 18.56
CA ILE A 43 8.47 5.37 17.51
C ILE A 43 9.27 6.62 17.93
N ASP A 44 8.61 7.64 18.48
CA ASP A 44 9.26 8.89 18.92
C ASP A 44 10.16 8.72 20.16
N HIS A 45 10.14 7.56 20.81
CA HIS A 45 10.83 7.30 22.08
C HIS A 45 11.82 6.13 22.02
N THR A 46 12.13 5.62 20.83
CA THR A 46 13.10 4.54 20.65
C THR A 46 14.03 4.83 19.49
N ASP A 47 15.31 4.51 19.68
CA ASP A 47 16.34 4.59 18.64
C ASP A 47 16.79 3.21 18.15
N ASP A 48 16.24 2.13 18.73
CA ASP A 48 16.61 0.77 18.33
C ASP A 48 16.04 0.44 16.94
N ALA A 49 16.93 0.23 15.97
CA ALA A 49 16.55 0.02 14.57
C ALA A 49 15.64 -1.21 14.37
N VAL A 50 15.82 -2.29 15.14
CA VAL A 50 14.98 -3.48 15.01
C VAL A 50 13.56 -3.20 15.54
N THR A 51 13.47 -2.51 16.67
CA THR A 51 12.20 -2.06 17.27
C THR A 51 11.49 -1.07 16.36
N LEU A 52 12.20 -0.05 15.86
CA LEU A 52 11.66 0.92 14.90
C LEU A 52 11.13 0.22 13.64
N ALA A 53 11.85 -0.76 13.10
CA ALA A 53 11.38 -1.51 11.95
C ALA A 53 10.03 -2.21 12.24
N SER A 54 9.92 -2.86 13.39
CA SER A 54 8.69 -3.57 13.81
C SER A 54 7.52 -2.64 14.08
N LEU A 55 7.76 -1.51 14.75
CA LEU A 55 6.73 -0.51 15.05
C LEU A 55 6.21 0.15 13.77
N CYS A 56 7.12 0.55 12.87
CA CYS A 56 6.77 1.10 11.57
C CYS A 56 6.02 0.09 10.69
N GLU A 57 6.43 -1.19 10.68
CA GLU A 57 5.72 -2.25 9.94
C GLU A 57 4.27 -2.38 10.42
N THR A 58 4.10 -2.49 11.73
CA THR A 58 2.77 -2.63 12.35
C THR A 58 1.90 -1.40 12.06
N THR A 59 2.47 -0.21 12.21
CA THR A 59 1.77 1.06 11.93
C THR A 59 1.31 1.13 10.48
N GLY A 60 2.19 0.80 9.53
CA GLY A 60 1.85 0.77 8.10
C GLY A 60 0.75 -0.23 7.77
N LEU A 61 0.78 -1.43 8.38
CA LEU A 61 -0.27 -2.44 8.20
C LEU A 61 -1.63 -1.99 8.78
N LEU A 62 -1.64 -1.26 9.90
CA LEU A 62 -2.88 -0.68 10.43
C LEU A 62 -3.43 0.42 9.52
N TYR A 63 -2.57 1.26 8.93
CA TYR A 63 -3.01 2.22 7.92
C TYR A 63 -3.55 1.54 6.66
N CYS A 64 -3.04 0.38 6.24
CA CYS A 64 -3.66 -0.43 5.19
C CYS A 64 -5.10 -0.82 5.55
N GLN A 65 -5.36 -1.21 6.81
CA GLN A 65 -6.70 -1.59 7.25
C GLN A 65 -7.69 -0.41 7.21
N LEU A 66 -7.20 0.81 7.43
CA LEU A 66 -8.00 2.04 7.35
C LEU A 66 -8.08 2.65 5.94
N ASP A 67 -7.55 1.96 4.93
CA ASP A 67 -7.42 2.47 3.55
C ASP A 67 -6.71 3.83 3.47
N ARG A 68 -5.80 4.10 4.41
CA ARG A 68 -4.97 5.31 4.46
C ARG A 68 -3.67 5.05 3.71
N VAL A 69 -3.81 4.89 2.40
CA VAL A 69 -2.75 4.35 1.52
C VAL A 69 -1.43 5.12 1.61
N ASP A 70 -1.46 6.45 1.62
CA ASP A 70 -0.21 7.24 1.61
C ASP A 70 0.59 7.07 2.91
N PHE A 71 -0.09 7.07 4.06
CA PHE A 71 0.55 6.75 5.35
C PHE A 71 1.01 5.29 5.42
N ALA A 72 0.22 4.35 4.90
CA ALA A 72 0.62 2.95 4.85
C ALA A 72 1.93 2.77 4.08
N ILE A 73 2.07 3.40 2.91
CA ILE A 73 3.31 3.39 2.13
C ILE A 73 4.46 3.98 2.95
N GLU A 74 4.27 5.17 3.51
CA GLU A 74 5.32 5.88 4.26
C GLU A 74 5.91 5.02 5.40
N TYR A 75 5.05 4.44 6.24
CA TYR A 75 5.49 3.66 7.40
C TYR A 75 6.07 2.30 7.01
N LEU A 76 5.55 1.66 5.96
CA LEU A 76 6.14 0.42 5.44
C LEU A 76 7.51 0.68 4.80
N GLU A 77 7.70 1.81 4.13
CA GLU A 77 9.03 2.23 3.63
C GLU A 77 10.00 2.49 4.79
N LYS A 78 9.58 3.25 5.81
CA LYS A 78 10.39 3.50 7.02
C LYS A 78 10.81 2.19 7.68
N SER A 79 9.90 1.22 7.79
CA SER A 79 10.22 -0.11 8.33
C SER A 79 11.39 -0.77 7.59
N LEU A 80 11.31 -0.81 6.26
CA LEU A 80 12.35 -1.43 5.41
C LEU A 80 13.66 -0.62 5.39
N GLN A 81 13.62 0.69 5.64
CA GLN A 81 14.81 1.52 5.83
C GLN A 81 15.54 1.16 7.12
N HIS A 82 14.82 0.93 8.22
CA HIS A 82 15.41 0.50 9.49
C HIS A 82 15.93 -0.94 9.43
N LYS A 83 15.14 -1.86 8.87
CA LYS A 83 15.53 -3.26 8.71
C LYS A 83 14.87 -3.88 7.48
N LYS A 84 15.70 -4.29 6.52
CA LYS A 84 15.24 -5.01 5.33
C LYS A 84 14.58 -6.33 5.72
N SER A 85 13.41 -6.59 5.14
CA SER A 85 12.61 -7.78 5.37
C SER A 85 11.84 -8.15 4.10
N ILE A 86 11.42 -9.42 4.00
CA ILE A 86 10.50 -9.93 2.97
C ILE A 86 9.21 -10.50 3.61
N GLY A 87 8.89 -10.01 4.81
CA GLY A 87 7.71 -10.38 5.60
C GLY A 87 6.41 -9.75 5.11
N GLU A 88 5.44 -9.62 6.02
CA GLU A 88 4.09 -9.16 5.68
C GLU A 88 4.05 -7.70 5.23
N GLY A 89 4.77 -6.79 5.90
CA GLY A 89 4.86 -5.39 5.50
C GLY A 89 5.47 -5.19 4.11
N TYR A 90 6.48 -6.01 3.76
CA TYR A 90 7.06 -6.02 2.42
C TYR A 90 6.01 -6.41 1.36
N LYS A 91 5.24 -7.47 1.61
CA LYS A 91 4.18 -7.92 0.69
C LYS A 91 3.07 -6.88 0.55
N ALA A 92 2.66 -6.28 1.67
CA ALA A 92 1.67 -5.22 1.69
C ALA A 92 2.14 -4.02 0.84
N LEU A 93 3.38 -3.56 1.04
CA LEU A 93 3.95 -2.45 0.27
C LEU A 93 4.03 -2.75 -1.23
N MET A 94 4.41 -3.97 -1.60
CA MET A 94 4.42 -4.43 -3.00
C MET A 94 3.04 -4.33 -3.64
N ASN A 95 1.99 -4.70 -2.90
CA ASN A 95 0.61 -4.62 -3.37
C ASN A 95 0.13 -3.17 -3.51
N LEU A 96 0.54 -2.29 -2.59
CA LEU A 96 0.23 -0.85 -2.65
C LEU A 96 0.88 -0.18 -3.87
N TYR A 97 2.14 -0.47 -4.15
CA TYR A 97 2.82 0.04 -5.36
C TYR A 97 2.18 -0.45 -6.65
N ASN A 98 1.80 -1.73 -6.70
CA ASN A 98 1.07 -2.26 -7.84
C ASN A 98 -0.28 -1.55 -8.05
N HIS A 99 -1.02 -1.25 -6.97
CA HIS A 99 -2.25 -0.47 -7.05
C HIS A 99 -1.99 0.93 -7.59
N LYS A 100 -1.02 1.65 -7.02
CA LYS A 100 -0.67 3.00 -7.49
C LYS A 100 -0.23 3.02 -8.96
N ARG A 101 0.56 2.03 -9.40
CA ARG A 101 0.94 1.85 -10.81
C ARG A 101 -0.28 1.60 -11.71
N ALA A 102 -1.20 0.74 -11.28
CA ALA A 102 -2.42 0.47 -12.03
C ALA A 102 -3.32 1.71 -12.13
N ASP A 103 -3.40 2.51 -11.07
CA ASP A 103 -4.15 3.76 -11.09
C ASP A 103 -3.48 4.82 -11.98
N ALA A 104 -2.16 4.94 -11.97
CA ALA A 104 -1.43 5.78 -12.90
C ALA A 104 -1.71 5.41 -14.37
N ALA A 105 -1.72 4.11 -14.68
CA ALA A 105 -2.05 3.61 -16.01
C ALA A 105 -3.49 3.94 -16.43
N LYS A 106 -4.47 3.87 -15.53
CA LYS A 106 -5.85 4.28 -15.82
C LYS A 106 -5.98 5.76 -16.16
N HIS A 107 -5.14 6.60 -15.56
CA HIS A 107 -5.15 8.05 -15.79
C HIS A 107 -4.18 8.49 -16.91
N GLY A 108 -3.42 7.55 -17.50
CA GLY A 108 -2.47 7.84 -18.59
C GLY A 108 -1.21 8.59 -18.15
N SER A 109 -0.85 8.55 -16.87
CA SER A 109 0.32 9.24 -16.34
C SER A 109 1.57 8.37 -16.50
N MET A 110 2.38 8.62 -17.53
CA MET A 110 3.59 7.83 -17.80
C MET A 110 4.65 8.02 -16.71
N ASP A 111 4.83 9.26 -16.22
CA ASP A 111 5.79 9.57 -15.16
C ASP A 111 5.46 8.81 -13.86
N ASP A 112 4.18 8.72 -13.50
CA ASP A 112 3.76 7.97 -12.31
C ASP A 112 3.93 6.46 -12.52
N ILE A 113 3.67 5.93 -13.72
CA ILE A 113 3.90 4.51 -14.03
C ILE A 113 5.38 4.16 -13.81
N ASP A 114 6.28 4.99 -14.35
CA ASP A 114 7.72 4.78 -14.24
C ASP A 114 8.19 4.93 -12.78
N PHE A 115 7.64 5.91 -12.05
CA PHE A 115 7.92 6.09 -10.62
C PHE A 115 7.58 4.82 -9.82
N TRP A 116 6.37 4.28 -9.98
CA TRP A 116 5.95 3.09 -9.23
C TRP A 116 6.66 1.81 -9.71
N MET A 117 7.07 1.72 -10.99
CA MET A 117 7.95 0.64 -11.46
C MET A 117 9.31 0.67 -10.79
N ASN A 118 9.95 1.85 -10.66
CA ASN A 118 11.23 1.98 -9.97
C ASN A 118 11.13 1.59 -8.49
N LYS A 119 9.99 1.87 -7.84
CA LYS A 119 9.70 1.40 -6.48
C LYS A 119 9.61 -0.13 -6.42
N MET A 120 8.94 -0.78 -7.38
CA MET A 120 8.87 -2.25 -7.48
C MET A 120 10.25 -2.90 -7.69
N ASP A 121 11.12 -2.28 -8.50
CA ASP A 121 12.49 -2.76 -8.70
C ASP A 121 13.34 -2.65 -7.42
N SER A 122 13.14 -1.58 -6.65
CA SER A 122 13.75 -1.42 -5.33
C SER A 122 13.34 -2.54 -4.38
N MET A 123 12.06 -2.95 -4.40
CA MET A 123 11.56 -4.10 -3.62
C MET A 123 12.24 -5.40 -4.03
N ARG A 124 12.41 -5.66 -5.34
CA ARG A 124 13.14 -6.84 -5.83
C ARG A 124 14.59 -6.86 -5.33
N ASN A 125 15.25 -5.71 -5.29
CA ASN A 125 16.62 -5.60 -4.77
C ASN A 125 16.68 -5.91 -3.27
N ILE A 126 15.70 -5.47 -2.48
CA ILE A 126 15.58 -5.85 -1.06
C ILE A 126 15.46 -7.38 -0.93
N ALA A 127 14.58 -8.00 -1.72
CA ALA A 127 14.39 -9.46 -1.67
C ALA A 127 15.66 -10.24 -2.03
N LYS A 128 16.42 -9.75 -3.02
CA LYS A 128 17.73 -10.32 -3.38
C LYS A 128 18.71 -10.21 -2.22
N GLN A 129 18.83 -9.04 -1.61
CA GLN A 129 19.77 -8.81 -0.50
C GLN A 129 19.44 -9.69 0.71
N VAL A 130 18.16 -9.75 1.10
CA VAL A 130 17.72 -10.55 2.25
C VAL A 130 17.90 -12.05 1.99
N THR A 131 17.67 -12.52 0.77
CA THR A 131 17.84 -13.94 0.42
C THR A 131 19.32 -14.34 0.35
N VAL A 132 20.18 -13.52 -0.26
CA VAL A 132 21.62 -13.83 -0.39
C VAL A 132 22.36 -13.73 0.94
N GLN A 133 21.91 -12.89 1.88
CA GLN A 133 22.51 -12.78 3.22
C GLN A 133 22.16 -13.95 4.15
N ARG A 134 21.32 -14.89 3.72
CA ARG A 134 20.93 -16.08 4.51
C ARG A 134 21.85 -17.29 4.27
N ASP A 135 22.75 -17.20 3.31
CA ASP A 135 23.77 -18.22 2.99
C ASP A 135 25.10 -17.91 3.71
#